data_AF-A0A0M4FQ68-F1
#
_entry.id   AF-A0A0M4FQ68-F1
#
_cell.length_a   1.000
_cell.length_b   1.000
_cell.length_c   1.000
_cell.angle_alpha   90.00
_cell.angle_beta   90.00
_cell.angle_gamma   90.00
#
_symmetry.space_group_name_H-M   'P 1'
#
loop_
_entity.id
_entity.type
_entity.pdbx_description
1 polymer ?
#
loop_
_entity_poly.entity_id
_entity_poly.type
_entity_poly.pdbx_seq_one_letter_code
_entity_poly.pdbx_strand_id
1 'polypeptide(L)'
;MYLEAEVYGLLSWGFIIVMLLELVSIIGLWLKHRFSKEAFSWFVGHIIIFAFAGYKLLEAINITEHNNFMGSENASLSIGFSGVLWAISIVCLIIGLSRLLSFKTKKKG
;
A
#
# COMPACT_ATOMS: atom_id res chain seq x y z
N MET A 1 -17.98 -11.75 -2.05
CA MET A 1 -18.18 -11.55 -3.51
C MET A 1 -17.40 -12.66 -4.19
N TYR A 2 -18.04 -13.50 -5.00
CA TYR A 2 -17.31 -14.53 -5.74
C TYR A 2 -16.55 -13.84 -6.88
N LEU A 3 -15.23 -13.97 -6.89
CA LEU A 3 -14.38 -13.50 -7.98
C LEU A 3 -13.84 -14.74 -8.69
N GLU A 4 -14.04 -14.79 -10.00
CA GLU A 4 -13.46 -15.87 -10.79
C GLU A 4 -11.93 -15.84 -10.67
N ALA A 5 -11.30 -17.01 -10.70
CA ALA A 5 -9.86 -17.16 -10.51
C ALA A 5 -9.04 -16.25 -11.44
N GLU A 6 -9.52 -16.03 -12.67
CA GLU A 6 -8.91 -15.11 -13.63
C GLU A 6 -8.95 -13.66 -13.16
N VAL A 7 -10.05 -13.22 -12.55
CA VAL A 7 -10.22 -11.85 -12.06
C VAL A 7 -9.42 -11.62 -10.78
N TYR A 8 -9.39 -12.62 -9.88
CA TYR A 8 -8.53 -12.59 -8.71
C TYR A 8 -7.04 -12.51 -9.11
N GLY A 9 -6.63 -13.33 -10.07
CA GLY A 9 -5.29 -13.30 -10.64
C GLY A 9 -4.95 -11.93 -11.23
N LEU A 10 -5.85 -11.36 -12.04
CA LEU A 10 -5.68 -10.04 -12.63
C LEU A 10 -5.53 -8.95 -11.56
N LEU A 11 -6.37 -8.97 -10.53
CA LEU A 11 -6.32 -8.00 -9.42
C LEU A 11 -5.00 -8.12 -8.63
N SER A 12 -4.57 -9.34 -8.34
CA SER A 12 -3.32 -9.61 -7.61
C SER A 12 -2.10 -9.14 -8.42
N TRP A 13 -2.03 -9.48 -9.71
CA TRP A 13 -0.96 -9.01 -10.60
C TRP A 13 -0.98 -7.49 -10.75
N GLY A 14 -2.15 -6.89 -10.92
CA GLY A 14 -2.30 -5.44 -10.99
C GLY A 14 -1.78 -4.74 -9.73
N PHE A 15 -2.11 -5.26 -8.56
CA PHE A 15 -1.61 -4.75 -7.28
C PHE A 15 -0.08 -4.86 -7.19
N ILE A 16 0.50 -6.02 -7.56
CA ILE A 16 1.95 -6.21 -7.57
C ILE A 16 2.64 -5.20 -8.48
N ILE A 17 2.11 -4.97 -9.69
CA ILE A 17 2.66 -3.99 -10.63
C ILE A 17 2.66 -2.58 -10.03
N VAL A 18 1.55 -2.17 -9.41
CA VAL A 18 1.46 -0.85 -8.75
C VAL A 18 2.49 -0.71 -7.63
N MET A 19 2.61 -1.72 -6.77
CA MET A 19 3.61 -1.72 -5.69
C MET A 19 5.04 -1.63 -6.22
N LEU A 20 5.35 -2.33 -7.31
CA LEU A 20 6.67 -2.27 -7.95
C LEU A 20 6.95 -0.89 -8.55
N LEU A 21 5.98 -0.30 -9.26
CA LEU A 21 6.10 1.04 -9.83
C LEU A 21 6.32 2.10 -8.76
N GLU A 22 5.60 2.00 -7.64
CA GLU A 22 5.76 2.88 -6.50
C GLU A 22 7.17 2.75 -5.90
N LEU A 23 7.62 1.52 -5.62
CA LEU A 23 8.94 1.25 -5.07
C LEU A 23 10.06 1.79 -5.97
N VAL A 24 9.99 1.50 -7.28
CA VAL A 24 10.98 1.99 -8.26
C VAL A 24 10.97 3.51 -8.33
N SER A 25 9.80 4.14 -8.26
CA SER A 25 9.67 5.60 -8.27
C SER A 25 10.35 6.24 -7.04
N ILE A 26 10.12 5.68 -5.84
CA ILE A 26 10.72 6.18 -4.60
C ILE A 26 12.24 5.97 -4.60
N ILE A 27 12.72 4.80 -5.06
CA ILE A 27 14.16 4.54 -5.20
C ILE A 27 14.79 5.49 -6.22
N GLY A 28 14.16 5.68 -7.38
CA GLY A 28 14.65 6.59 -8.43
C GLY A 28 14.74 8.03 -7.92
N LEU A 29 13.71 8.48 -7.19
CA LEU A 29 13.71 9.80 -6.57
C LEU A 29 14.82 9.93 -5.51
N TRP A 30 15.04 8.89 -4.71
CA TRP A 30 16.08 8.85 -3.69
C TRP A 30 17.48 8.92 -4.31
N LEU A 31 17.74 8.14 -5.36
CA LEU A 31 19.02 8.14 -6.06
C LEU A 31 19.31 9.50 -6.71
N LYS A 32 18.31 10.12 -7.32
CA LYS A 32 18.44 11.40 -8.04
C LYS A 32 18.62 12.60 -7.10
N HIS A 33 17.83 12.68 -6.03
CA HIS A 33 17.76 13.88 -5.19
C HIS A 33 18.43 13.73 -3.84
N ARG A 34 18.73 12.49 -3.39
CA ARG A 34 19.33 12.17 -2.09
C ARG A 34 18.71 13.01 -0.97
N PHE A 35 17.39 12.99 -0.92
CA PHE A 35 16.61 13.83 -0.01
C PHE A 35 16.73 13.36 1.44
N SER A 36 15.98 13.98 2.37
CA SER A 36 16.06 13.62 3.79
C SER A 36 15.80 12.12 4.03
N LYS A 37 16.70 11.46 4.77
CA LYS A 37 16.56 10.06 5.24
C LYS A 37 15.23 9.84 5.96
N GLU A 38 14.73 10.86 6.66
CA GLU A 38 13.46 10.77 7.36
C GLU A 38 12.29 10.66 6.40
N ALA A 39 12.25 11.48 5.34
CA ALA A 39 11.20 11.41 4.33
C ALA A 39 11.21 10.04 3.62
N PHE A 40 12.41 9.50 3.37
CA PHE A 40 12.56 8.17 2.79
C PHE A 40 12.02 7.08 3.71
N SER A 41 12.31 7.16 5.02
CA SER A 41 11.75 6.24 6.01
C SER A 41 10.21 6.24 6.00
N TRP A 42 9.58 7.42 5.90
CA TRP A 42 8.13 7.53 5.80
C TRP A 42 7.56 6.90 4.52
N PHE A 43 8.24 7.05 3.38
CA PHE A 43 7.86 6.39 2.13
C PHE A 43 8.00 4.86 2.22
N VAL A 44 9.06 4.36 2.85
CA VAL A 44 9.21 2.91 3.10
C VAL A 44 8.10 2.40 4.02
N GLY A 45 7.77 3.15 5.07
CA GLY A 45 6.65 2.85 5.96
C GLY A 45 5.31 2.77 5.22
N HIS A 46 5.05 3.74 4.33
CA HIS A 46 3.88 3.73 3.45
C HIS A 46 3.79 2.43 2.63
N ILE A 47 4.86 2.08 1.90
CA ILE A 47 4.91 0.88 1.05
C ILE A 47 4.62 -0.39 1.86
N ILE A 48 5.26 -0.56 3.03
CA ILE A 48 5.09 -1.77 3.84
C ILE A 48 3.65 -1.89 4.35
N ILE A 49 3.09 -0.80 4.89
CA ILE A 49 1.73 -0.82 5.42
C ILE A 49 0.71 -0.97 4.28
N PHE A 50 0.95 -0.35 3.12
CA PHE A 50 0.06 -0.47 1.96
C PHE A 50 0.09 -1.88 1.38
N ALA A 51 1.26 -2.50 1.27
CA ALA A 51 1.40 -3.89 0.86
C ALA A 51 0.61 -4.82 1.79
N PHE A 52 0.70 -4.61 3.10
CA PHE A 52 -0.03 -5.40 4.09
C PHE A 52 -1.54 -5.16 4.02
N ALA A 53 -1.98 -3.91 3.82
CA ALA A 53 -3.38 -3.57 3.59
C ALA A 53 -3.92 -4.28 2.34
N GLY A 54 -3.20 -4.21 1.22
CA GLY A 54 -3.57 -4.87 -0.03
C GLY A 54 -3.61 -6.39 0.10
N TYR A 55 -2.64 -6.99 0.80
CA TYR A 55 -2.68 -8.42 1.12
C TYR A 55 -3.95 -8.81 1.89
N LYS A 56 -4.31 -8.05 2.93
CA LYS A 56 -5.54 -8.31 3.71
C LYS A 56 -6.81 -8.15 2.90
N LEU A 57 -6.83 -7.19 1.97
CA LEU A 57 -7.94 -7.02 1.05
C LEU A 57 -8.04 -8.19 0.06
N LEU A 58 -6.94 -8.60 -0.57
CA LEU A 58 -6.88 -9.75 -1.49
C LEU A 58 -7.27 -11.05 -0.77
N GLU A 59 -6.76 -11.27 0.44
CA GLU A 59 -7.12 -12.41 1.30
C GLU A 59 -8.63 -12.42 1.59
N ALA A 60 -9.19 -11.28 2.00
CA ALA A 60 -10.62 -11.16 2.31
C ALA A 60 -11.52 -11.49 1.11
N ILE A 61 -11.10 -11.03 -0.06
CA ILE A 61 -11.83 -11.24 -1.30
C ILE A 61 -11.79 -12.71 -1.72
N ASN A 62 -10.64 -13.38 -1.55
CA ASN A 62 -10.44 -14.79 -1.88
C ASN A 62 -11.20 -15.75 -0.95
N ILE A 63 -11.31 -15.42 0.35
CA ILE A 63 -11.96 -16.28 1.36
C ILE A 63 -13.44 -16.57 1.06
N THR A 64 -14.13 -15.74 0.27
CA THR A 64 -15.50 -16.02 -0.19
C THR A 64 -15.61 -17.37 -0.93
N GLU A 65 -14.51 -17.93 -1.42
CA GLU A 65 -14.47 -19.21 -2.13
C GLU A 65 -14.65 -20.44 -1.22
N HIS A 66 -14.32 -20.36 0.07
CA HIS A 66 -14.43 -21.50 1.00
C HIS A 66 -15.76 -21.48 1.76
N ASN A 67 -16.56 -22.54 1.55
CA ASN A 67 -17.81 -22.92 2.22
C ASN A 67 -17.73 -22.98 3.77
N ASN A 68 -17.31 -21.91 4.43
CA ASN A 68 -17.31 -21.78 5.88
C ASN A 68 -18.48 -20.89 6.30
N PHE A 69 -19.28 -21.37 7.26
CA PHE A 69 -20.46 -20.67 7.78
C PHE A 69 -20.15 -19.24 8.28
N MET A 70 -18.89 -18.97 8.65
CA MET A 70 -18.37 -17.66 9.10
C MET A 70 -17.54 -16.89 8.04
N GLY A 71 -17.51 -17.34 6.78
CA GLY A 71 -16.63 -16.75 5.75
C GLY A 71 -16.90 -15.28 5.46
N SER A 72 -18.18 -14.88 5.47
CA SER A 72 -18.60 -13.49 5.27
C SER A 72 -18.14 -12.57 6.42
N GLU A 73 -18.12 -13.09 7.65
CA GLU A 73 -17.73 -12.36 8.86
C GLU A 73 -16.24 -12.00 8.79
N ASN A 74 -15.41 -13.02 8.58
CA ASN A 74 -13.95 -12.87 8.50
C ASN A 74 -13.55 -12.00 7.31
N ALA A 75 -14.23 -12.15 6.17
CA ALA A 75 -14.01 -11.30 5.00
C ALA A 75 -14.33 -9.83 5.31
N SER A 76 -15.50 -9.54 5.90
CA SER A 76 -15.88 -8.16 6.24
C SER A 76 -14.93 -7.51 7.26
N LEU A 77 -14.47 -8.27 8.26
CA LEU A 77 -13.47 -7.81 9.23
C LEU A 77 -12.12 -7.52 8.56
N SER A 78 -11.66 -8.42 7.68
CA SER A 78 -10.40 -8.22 6.96
C SER A 78 -10.47 -7.05 5.98
N ILE A 79 -11.61 -6.82 5.32
CA ILE A 79 -11.86 -5.62 4.51
C ILE A 79 -11.79 -4.36 5.39
N GLY A 80 -12.49 -4.34 6.53
CA GLY A 80 -12.46 -3.21 7.46
C GLY A 80 -11.03 -2.91 7.95
N PHE A 81 -10.29 -3.95 8.34
CA PHE A 81 -8.91 -3.84 8.77
C PHE A 81 -7.98 -3.35 7.66
N SER A 82 -8.16 -3.83 6.43
CA SER A 82 -7.42 -3.36 5.26
C SER A 82 -7.64 -1.86 5.01
N GLY A 83 -8.87 -1.36 5.19
CA GLY A 83 -9.19 0.06 5.06
C GLY A 83 -8.50 0.93 6.11
N VAL A 84 -8.44 0.47 7.37
CA VAL A 84 -7.71 1.17 8.44
C VAL A 84 -6.22 1.21 8.15
N LEU A 85 -5.62 0.08 7.76
CA LEU A 85 -4.21 0.02 7.39
C LEU A 85 -3.89 0.93 6.19
N TRP A 86 -4.77 0.95 5.19
CA TRP A 86 -4.63 1.86 4.06
C TRP A 86 -4.66 3.33 4.50
N ALA A 87 -5.57 3.71 5.39
CA ALA A 87 -5.62 5.08 5.92
C ALA A 87 -4.31 5.46 6.66
N ILE A 88 -3.79 4.57 7.52
CA ILE A 88 -2.50 4.77 8.21
C ILE A 88 -1.37 4.93 7.18
N SER A 89 -1.39 4.10 6.14
CA SER A 89 -0.42 4.15 5.06
C SER A 89 -0.44 5.51 4.34
N ILE A 90 -1.62 6.05 4.03
CA ILE A 90 -1.76 7.39 3.41
C ILE A 90 -1.22 8.48 4.33
N VAL A 91 -1.42 8.38 5.65
CA VAL A 91 -0.82 9.33 6.60
C VAL A 91 0.71 9.29 6.51
N CYS A 92 1.33 8.11 6.44
CA CYS A 92 2.77 7.98 6.23
C CYS A 92 3.23 8.65 4.92
N LEU A 93 2.49 8.45 3.83
CA LEU A 93 2.76 9.08 2.53
C LEU A 93 2.74 10.61 2.62
N ILE A 94 1.70 11.18 3.23
CA ILE A 94 1.54 12.63 3.39
C ILE A 94 2.68 13.22 4.21
N ILE A 95 3.09 12.55 5.30
CA ILE A 95 4.23 12.99 6.12
C ILE A 95 5.53 12.93 5.31
N GLY A 96 5.76 11.85 4.56
CA GLY A 96 6.92 11.69 3.68
C GLY A 96 7.00 12.79 2.63
N LEU A 97 5.88 13.09 1.97
CA LEU A 97 5.76 14.16 0.99
C LEU A 97 6.00 15.55 1.60
N SER A 98 5.40 15.83 2.76
CA SER A 98 5.57 17.11 3.45
C SER A 98 7.06 17.36 3.78
N ARG A 99 7.74 16.35 4.33
CA ARG A 99 9.18 16.44 4.64
C ARG A 99 10.04 16.58 3.39
N LEU A 100 9.69 15.89 2.31
CA LEU A 100 10.38 16.02 1.02
C LEU A 100 10.26 17.45 0.46
N LEU A 101 9.07 18.04 0.51
CA LEU A 101 8.83 19.40 0.05
C LEU A 101 9.59 20.43 0.89
N SER A 102 9.55 20.31 2.23
CA SER A 102 10.32 21.16 3.14
C SER A 102 11.83 21.09 2.87
N PHE A 103 12.36 19.89 2.60
CA PHE A 103 13.77 19.71 2.24
C PHE A 103 14.12 20.42 0.92
N LYS A 104 13.25 20.33 -0.09
CA LYS A 104 13.46 20.97 -1.39
C LYS A 104 13.47 22.50 -1.28
N THR A 105 12.64 23.09 -0.43
CA THR A 105 12.64 24.54 -0.14
C THR A 105 13.95 24.97 0.51
N LYS A 106 14.44 24.22 1.50
CA LYS A 106 15.73 24.52 2.16
C LYS A 106 16.94 24.44 1.23
N LYS A 107 16.91 23.59 0.19
CA LYS A 107 18.00 23.47 -0.79
C LYS A 107 18.04 24.63 -1.80
N LYS A 108 16.95 25.40 -1.95
CA LYS A 108 16.83 26.48 -2.94
C LYS A 108 17.08 27.89 -2.38
N GLY A 109 17.04 28.08 -1.06
CA GLY A 109 17.40 29.33 -0.40
C GLY A 109 18.82 29.27 0.12
#